data_AF-A0A9P7FR83-F1
#
_entry.id   AF-A0A9P7FR83-F1
#
_cell.length_a   1.000
_cell.length_b   1.000
_cell.length_c   1.000
_cell.angle_alpha   90.00
_cell.angle_beta   90.00
_cell.angle_gamma   90.00
#
_symmetry.space_group_name_H-M   'P 1'
#
loop_
_entity.id
_entity.type
_entity.pdbx_description
1 polymer ?
#
loop_
_entity_poly.entity_id
_entity_poly.type
_entity_poly.pdbx_seq_one_letter_code
_entity_poly.pdbx_strand_id
1 'polypeptide(L)'
;MVQPNVLRSVAFEANEKYDPKAFLPERFLDPSDTTPDPATWAFGFGRRICPGKALAENSLFAIISGILAAFDILPPADGVLEQNFRLGLVR
;
A
#
# COMPACT_ATOMS: atom_id res chain seq x y z
N MET A 1 2.32 -3.44 -25.13
CA MET A 1 1.73 -2.73 -23.99
C MET A 1 2.84 -2.58 -22.97
N VAL A 2 3.35 -1.37 -22.73
CA VAL A 2 4.36 -1.16 -21.69
C VAL A 2 3.64 -1.22 -20.35
N GLN A 3 4.00 -2.18 -19.50
CA GLN A 3 3.50 -2.25 -18.14
C GLN A 3 4.48 -1.49 -17.25
N PRO A 4 4.12 -0.31 -16.73
CA PRO A 4 5.00 0.41 -15.83
C PRO A 4 5.18 -0.38 -14.53
N ASN A 5 6.43 -0.54 -14.09
CA ASN A 5 6.74 -1.18 -12.82
C ASN A 5 6.56 -0.17 -11.68
N VAL A 6 5.31 0.16 -11.38
CA VAL A 6 4.92 1.19 -10.40
C VAL A 6 5.54 0.97 -9.03
N LEU A 7 5.68 -0.30 -8.61
CA LEU A 7 6.28 -0.66 -7.33
C LEU A 7 7.75 -0.22 -7.27
N ARG A 8 8.55 -0.60 -8.27
CA ARG A 8 9.99 -0.26 -8.28
C ARG A 8 10.25 1.21 -8.61
N SER A 9 9.43 1.81 -9.47
CA SER A 9 9.71 3.16 -10.00
C SER A 9 9.09 4.29 -9.19
N VAL A 10 7.98 4.05 -8.47
CA VAL A 10 7.28 5.11 -7.70
C VAL A 10 7.35 4.82 -6.22
N ALA A 11 7.00 3.60 -5.78
CA ALA A 11 6.94 3.29 -4.36
C ALA A 11 8.34 3.23 -3.71
N PHE A 12 9.33 2.68 -4.45
CA PHE A 12 10.70 2.51 -3.97
C PHE A 12 11.70 3.51 -4.56
N GLU A 13 11.23 4.68 -4.98
CA GLU A 13 12.10 5.78 -5.38
C GLU A 13 12.89 6.30 -4.17
N ALA A 14 14.16 6.65 -4.39
CA ALA A 14 15.00 7.16 -3.32
C ALA A 14 14.53 8.56 -2.93
N ASN A 15 14.18 8.74 -1.65
CA ASN A 15 13.86 10.04 -1.06
C ASN A 15 14.99 10.43 -0.09
N GLU A 16 15.32 11.71 -0.04
CA GLU A 16 16.34 12.25 0.87
C GLU A 16 15.91 12.18 2.34
N LYS A 17 14.59 12.22 2.61
CA LYS A 17 14.04 12.36 3.95
C LYS A 17 13.64 11.05 4.62
N TYR A 18 13.11 10.10 3.85
CA TYR A 18 12.59 8.83 4.37
C TYR A 18 13.12 7.64 3.58
N ASP A 19 13.44 6.55 4.27
CA ASP A 19 13.83 5.29 3.61
C ASP A 19 12.60 4.64 2.94
N PRO A 20 12.60 4.44 1.61
CA PRO A 20 11.47 3.87 0.88
C PRO A 20 11.16 2.41 1.26
N LYS A 21 12.11 1.68 1.84
CA LYS A 21 11.91 0.28 2.25
C LYS A 21 11.29 0.14 3.64
N ALA A 22 11.33 1.21 4.44
CA ALA A 22 10.77 1.21 5.78
C ALA A 22 9.25 1.45 5.73
N PHE A 23 8.50 0.70 6.53
CA PHE A 23 7.07 0.92 6.68
C PHE A 23 6.81 2.06 7.68
N LEU A 24 6.73 3.29 7.17
CA LEU A 24 6.52 4.52 7.96
C LEU A 24 5.28 5.29 7.47
N PRO A 25 4.07 5.00 7.98
CA PRO A 25 2.83 5.67 7.54
C PRO A 25 2.85 7.19 7.71
N GLU A 26 3.59 7.69 8.71
CA GLU A 26 3.67 9.11 9.09
C GLU A 26 4.22 9.99 7.96
N ARG A 27 4.97 9.41 7.01
CA ARG A 27 5.51 10.14 5.84
C ARG A 27 4.41 10.83 5.01
N PHE A 28 3.21 10.26 4.98
CA PHE A 28 2.08 10.82 4.23
C PHE A 28 1.33 11.94 4.97
N LEU A 29 1.66 12.19 6.23
CA LEU A 29 1.11 13.29 7.02
C LEU A 29 2.00 14.54 6.99
N ASP A 30 3.24 14.42 6.50
CA ASP A 30 4.19 15.52 6.47
C ASP A 30 4.02 16.37 5.19
N PRO A 31 3.62 17.64 5.31
CA PRO A 31 3.39 18.51 4.15
C PRO A 31 4.68 18.94 3.44
N SER A 32 5.85 18.74 4.06
CA SER A 32 7.15 19.03 3.46
C SER A 32 7.74 17.85 2.70
N ASP A 33 7.13 16.66 2.79
CA ASP A 33 7.56 15.51 2.04
C ASP A 33 6.99 15.51 0.62
N THR A 34 7.82 15.11 -0.35
CA THR A 34 7.43 15.03 -1.76
C THR A 34 7.02 13.62 -2.18
N THR A 35 6.96 12.67 -1.24
CA THR A 35 6.55 11.29 -1.53
C THR A 35 5.14 11.28 -2.13
N PRO A 36 4.95 10.72 -3.33
CA PRO A 36 3.66 10.71 -3.99
C PRO A 36 2.65 9.84 -3.23
N ASP A 37 1.45 10.39 -2.99
CA ASP A 37 0.35 9.68 -2.34
C ASP A 37 0.02 8.37 -3.08
N PRO A 38 0.05 7.19 -2.40
CA PRO A 38 -0.30 5.90 -2.97
C PRO A 38 -1.64 5.89 -3.72
N ALA A 39 -2.63 6.67 -3.28
CA ALA A 39 -3.93 6.75 -3.94
C ALA A 39 -3.83 7.27 -5.39
N THR A 40 -2.75 7.95 -5.76
CA THR A 40 -2.56 8.53 -7.10
C THR A 40 -1.98 7.56 -8.11
N TRP A 41 -1.25 6.52 -7.67
CA TRP A 41 -0.51 5.62 -8.56
C TRP A 41 -0.81 4.13 -8.35
N ALA A 42 -1.29 3.72 -7.18
CA ALA A 42 -1.54 2.30 -6.88
C ALA A 42 -2.65 1.68 -7.76
N PHE A 43 -3.60 2.50 -8.22
CA PHE A 43 -4.73 2.08 -9.06
C PHE A 43 -4.50 2.29 -10.56
N GLY A 44 -3.27 2.59 -10.97
CA GLY A 44 -2.91 2.86 -12.36
C GLY A 44 -3.18 4.30 -12.80
N PHE A 45 -2.97 4.58 -14.09
CA PHE A 45 -2.94 5.95 -14.63
C PHE A 45 -3.82 6.14 -15.87
N GLY A 46 -4.26 7.38 -16.08
CA GLY A 46 -4.94 7.83 -17.29
C GLY A 46 -6.28 7.13 -17.55
N ARG A 47 -6.59 6.87 -18.83
CA ARG A 47 -7.89 6.31 -19.26
C ARG A 47 -8.18 4.90 -18.76
N ARG A 48 -7.17 4.19 -18.23
CA ARG A 48 -7.31 2.83 -17.68
C ARG A 48 -7.08 2.77 -16.17
N ILE A 49 -7.23 3.91 -15.47
CA ILE A 49 -7.26 3.92 -14.01
C ILE A 49 -8.38 3.00 -13.52
N CYS A 50 -8.15 2.32 -12.40
CA CYS A 50 -9.13 1.39 -11.83
C CYS A 50 -10.48 2.11 -11.61
N PRO A 51 -11.57 1.68 -12.28
CA PRO A 51 -12.88 2.31 -12.08
C PRO A 51 -13.42 2.06 -10.67
N GLY A 52 -12.94 1.01 -10.00
CA GLY A 52 -13.30 0.66 -8.63
C GLY A 52 -12.49 1.37 -7.55
N LYS A 53 -11.64 2.35 -7.87
CA LYS A 53 -10.76 3.03 -6.90
C LYS A 53 -11.53 3.52 -5.66
N ALA A 54 -12.55 4.36 -5.85
CA ALA A 54 -13.29 4.97 -4.75
C ALA A 54 -14.04 3.92 -3.90
N LEU A 55 -14.55 2.86 -4.54
CA LEU A 55 -15.17 1.75 -3.82
C LEU A 55 -14.13 1.01 -2.96
N ALA A 56 -12.98 0.68 -3.54
CA ALA A 56 -11.91 -0.02 -2.84
C ALA A 56 -11.38 0.79 -1.64
N GLU A 57 -11.16 2.10 -1.80
CA GLU A 57 -10.70 2.98 -0.72
C GLU A 57 -11.69 3.01 0.45
N ASN A 58 -12.97 3.25 0.17
CA ASN A 58 -14.00 3.31 1.21
C ASN A 58 -14.22 1.95 1.89
N SER A 59 -14.25 0.86 1.11
CA SER A 59 -14.41 -0.48 1.66
C SER A 59 -13.21 -0.89 2.52
N LEU A 60 -11.98 -0.63 2.07
CA LEU A 60 -10.77 -0.92 2.85
C LEU A 60 -10.75 -0.12 4.15
N PHE A 61 -11.08 1.16 4.10
CA PHE A 61 -11.14 1.99 5.30
C PHE A 61 -12.12 1.41 6.33
N ALA A 62 -13.34 1.09 5.91
CA ALA A 62 -14.37 0.53 6.80
C ALA A 62 -13.96 -0.83 7.38
N ILE A 63 -13.35 -1.70 6.57
CA ILE A 63 -12.88 -3.02 7.01
C ILE A 63 -11.76 -2.86 8.03
N ILE A 64 -10.74 -2.05 7.72
CA ILE A 64 -9.58 -1.85 8.61
C ILE A 64 -10.03 -1.21 9.93
N SER A 65 -10.85 -0.16 9.87
CA SER A 65 -11.37 0.48 11.09
C SER A 65 -12.21 -0.48 11.93
N GLY A 66 -13.02 -1.33 11.29
CA GLY A 66 -13.81 -2.34 11.98
C GLY A 66 -12.95 -3.41 12.66
N ILE A 67 -11.89 -3.87 11.99
CA ILE A 67 -10.94 -4.83 12.57
C ILE A 67 -10.22 -4.20 13.77
N LEU A 68 -9.69 -2.98 13.63
CA LEU A 68 -8.97 -2.28 14.70
C LEU A 68 -9.87 -1.91 15.89
N ALA A 69 -11.17 -1.71 15.65
CA ALA A 69 -12.13 -1.45 16.73
C ALA A 69 -12.50 -2.71 17.52
N ALA A 70 -12.42 -3.89 16.92
CA ALA A 70 -12.90 -5.14 17.51
C ALA A 70 -11.78 -6.10 17.96
N PHE A 71 -10.57 -5.96 17.42
CA PHE A 71 -9.47 -6.92 17.61
C PHE A 71 -8.12 -6.22 17.78
N ASP A 72 -7.25 -6.83 18.59
CA ASP A 72 -5.83 -6.52 18.67
C ASP A 72 -5.03 -7.47 17.76
N ILE A 73 -4.25 -6.90 16.84
CA ILE A 73 -3.42 -7.66 15.90
C ILE A 73 -2.02 -7.83 16.50
N LEU A 74 -1.67 -9.08 16.83
CA LEU A 74 -0.39 -9.42 17.44
C LEU A 74 0.36 -10.48 16.60
N PRO A 75 1.70 -10.50 16.63
CA PRO A 75 2.46 -11.59 16.03
C PRO A 75 2.20 -12.91 16.76
N PRO A 76 2.47 -14.07 16.14
CA PRO A 76 2.43 -15.36 16.80
C PRO A 76 3.33 -15.38 18.04
N ALA A 77 2.94 -16.12 19.08
CA ALA A 77 3.70 -16.22 20.32
C ALA A 77 5.15 -16.71 20.11
N ASP A 78 5.35 -17.57 19.12
CA ASP A 78 6.66 -18.14 18.79
C ASP A 78 7.49 -17.25 17.85
N GLY A 79 6.94 -16.11 17.40
CA GLY A 79 7.61 -15.13 16.55
C GLY A 79 7.87 -15.57 15.09
N VAL A 80 7.60 -16.83 14.75
CA VAL A 80 7.77 -17.35 13.39
C VAL A 80 6.51 -17.07 12.55
N LEU A 81 6.67 -16.27 11.50
CA LEU A 81 5.64 -15.99 10.51
C LEU A 81 5.86 -16.87 9.27
N GLU A 82 5.15 -17.98 9.17
CA GLU A 82 5.13 -18.84 7.97
C GLU A 82 4.28 -18.20 6.86
N GLN A 83 4.91 -17.46 5.96
CA GLN A 83 4.24 -16.77 4.85
C GLN A 83 4.09 -17.69 3.64
N ASN A 84 2.93 -18.34 3.51
CA ASN A 84 2.61 -19.19 2.38
C ASN A 84 2.01 -18.38 1.22
N PHE A 85 2.86 -17.91 0.29
CA PHE A 85 2.41 -17.23 -0.91
C PHE A 85 1.96 -18.22 -1.99
N ARG A 86 0.74 -18.05 -2.51
CA ARG A 86 0.27 -18.78 -3.69
C ARG A 86 0.57 -17.96 -4.95
N LEU A 87 1.40 -18.52 -5.84
CA LEU A 87 1.66 -17.92 -7.14
C LEU A 87 0.42 -18.07 -8.05
N GLY A 88 0.09 -17.01 -8.81
CA GLY A 88 -0.97 -17.03 -9.83
C GLY A 88 -2.36 -16.54 -9.40
N LEU A 89 -2.52 -15.99 -8.19
CA LEU A 89 -3.79 -15.42 -7.73
C LEU A 89 -4.12 -14.09 -8.43
N VAL A 90 -3.08 -13.33 -8.78
CA VAL A 90 -3.17 -12.10 -9.58
C VAL A 90 -2.39 -12.36 -10.86
N ARG A 91 -3.07 -12.28 -12.00
CA ARG A 91 -2.51 -12.60 -13.32
C ARG A 91 -2.02 -11.35 -14.04
#